data_AF-A0A7V9HEN4-F1
#
_entry.id   AF-A0A7V9HEN4-F1
#
_cell.length_a   1.000
_cell.length_b   1.000
_cell.length_c   1.000
_cell.angle_alpha   90.00
_cell.angle_beta   90.00
_cell.angle_gamma   90.00
#
_symmetry.space_group_name_H-M   'P 1'
#
loop_
_entity.id
_entity.type
_entity.pdbx_description
1 polymer ?
#
loop_
_entity_poly.entity_id
_entity_poly.type
_entity_poly.pdbx_seq_one_letter_code
_entity_poly.pdbx_strand_id
1 'polypeptide(L)'
;MEMLPSEIPGLTVETVEWLPAGGATGLLRIRGSWSGPEGRRTSLPVLVVGTGEEAAKHVSLPEPRQSADGGAWRGAYILRAELIETGESLALELEGGRRFPIPSPAVAPVSAPRTVTPSAEAGEPGGEVIDRAVLAERRVRRAEEAEQAQARVAAEALKALEVLELRGIELERRIEELTDDAAGEELRSKVAAARAEAVRLTQELASARDTGRAEVEAAQNRIEQAAAAREAAISARAERQRVALVSALDSAAAMREAVSGWAARFRSAELARTSDAVRLAVLEARRDSRDSDLLAARATLAERGQELESLRDQAGLAAITIEEAYGAAAQAREALLAAGEEAAALESELQATKMQLDAAGRERSEERELAQVRGAALEAEREATALQRRLLQESRTVAATAQAELRVERVARATLAAQLAEERRRRGAAESQRDQGAAAASDLKASADAARERAQSAEGARDALAADLAAARRRLTALEAARQIHPPVALATPSVDAAALARRAIALGPARGKVDAGQADPARLRLHLDAAAAALRARMPELG
;
A
#
# COMPACT_ATOMS: atom_id res chain seq x y z
N MET A 1 49.01 44.59 19.10
CA MET A 1 50.28 43.83 19.14
C MET A 1 50.71 43.67 17.69
N GLU A 2 51.45 44.66 17.17
CA GLU A 2 51.96 44.64 15.80
C GLU A 2 53.01 43.52 15.71
N MET A 3 52.67 42.42 15.07
CA MET A 3 53.65 41.38 14.75
C MET A 3 54.59 41.96 13.70
N LEU A 4 55.83 42.24 14.13
CA LEU A 4 56.94 42.57 13.25
C LEU A 4 56.99 41.55 12.09
N PRO A 5 57.30 41.98 10.85
CA PRO A 5 57.43 41.07 9.74
C PRO A 5 58.38 39.94 10.14
N SER A 6 57.89 38.70 10.05
CA SER A 6 58.69 37.51 10.27
C SER A 6 59.77 37.44 9.20
N GLU A 7 60.87 38.16 9.38
CA GLU A 7 61.98 38.17 8.45
C GLU A 7 62.69 36.83 8.53
N ILE A 8 62.39 36.00 7.53
CA ILE A 8 63.19 34.82 7.21
C ILE A 8 64.51 35.38 6.67
N PRO A 9 65.69 34.93 7.14
CA PRO A 9 66.96 35.38 6.59
C PRO A 9 66.97 35.16 5.07
N GLY A 10 66.85 36.26 4.33
CA GLY A 10 66.79 36.23 2.88
C GLY A 10 65.40 36.05 2.26
N LEU A 11 64.29 35.81 2.96
CA LEU A 11 62.94 35.71 2.37
C LEU A 11 61.95 36.64 3.09
N THR A 12 61.49 37.65 2.37
CA THR A 12 60.44 38.55 2.86
C THR A 12 59.09 38.07 2.34
N VAL A 13 58.17 37.71 3.23
CA VAL A 13 56.79 37.36 2.85
C VAL A 13 56.01 38.65 2.68
N GLU A 14 55.59 38.94 1.44
CA GLU A 14 54.87 40.17 1.06
C GLU A 14 53.36 40.01 1.20
N THR A 15 52.82 38.85 0.82
CA THR A 15 51.36 38.62 0.80
C THR A 15 51.04 37.16 1.05
N VAL A 16 50.01 36.92 1.87
CA VAL A 16 49.41 35.59 2.10
C VAL A 16 47.91 35.71 1.78
N GLU A 17 47.48 35.06 0.70
CA GLU A 17 46.11 35.12 0.18
C GLU A 17 45.48 33.73 0.21
N TRP A 18 44.26 33.63 0.75
CA TRP A 18 43.47 32.41 0.73
C TRP A 18 42.36 32.52 -0.34
N LEU A 19 42.30 31.54 -1.24
CA LEU A 19 41.29 31.44 -2.30
C LEU A 19 40.46 30.17 -2.09
N PRO A 20 39.21 30.26 -1.61
CA PRO A 20 38.34 29.10 -1.47
C PRO A 20 38.00 28.53 -2.86
N ALA A 21 38.18 27.22 -3.05
CA ALA A 21 38.02 26.58 -4.37
C ALA A 21 36.64 25.95 -4.61
N GLY A 22 35.65 26.22 -3.75
CA GLY A 22 34.32 25.60 -3.82
C GLY A 22 34.39 24.12 -3.40
N GLY A 23 34.22 23.86 -2.11
CA GLY A 23 34.37 22.54 -1.51
C GLY A 23 35.08 22.61 -0.15
N ALA A 24 35.53 21.47 0.39
CA ALA A 24 36.31 21.39 1.63
C ALA A 24 37.80 21.76 1.46
N THR A 25 38.17 22.32 0.30
CA THR A 25 39.56 22.68 -0.02
C THR A 25 39.66 24.08 -0.63
N GLY A 26 40.84 24.67 -0.52
CA GLY A 26 41.17 25.95 -1.14
C GLY A 26 42.67 26.08 -1.38
N LEU A 27 43.04 27.19 -2.01
CA LEU A 27 44.40 27.49 -2.43
C LEU A 27 44.97 28.61 -1.56
N LEU A 28 46.04 28.33 -0.83
CA LEU A 28 46.85 29.33 -0.15
C LEU A 28 47.96 29.79 -1.10
N ARG A 29 47.95 31.08 -1.45
CA ARG A 29 48.98 31.73 -2.27
C ARG A 29 49.85 32.60 -1.37
N ILE A 30 51.15 32.35 -1.41
CA ILE A 30 52.14 33.13 -0.68
C ILE A 30 53.04 33.81 -1.70
N ARG A 31 53.17 35.13 -1.60
CA ARG A 31 54.11 35.92 -2.39
C ARG A 31 55.18 36.47 -1.47
N GLY A 32 56.42 36.40 -1.92
CA GLY A 32 57.54 37.02 -1.23
C GLY A 32 58.67 37.36 -2.18
N SER A 33 59.75 37.88 -1.64
CA SER A 33 60.97 38.19 -2.36
C SER A 33 62.20 37.69 -1.60
N TRP A 34 63.15 37.14 -2.35
CA TRP A 34 64.43 36.74 -1.80
C TRP A 34 65.39 37.93 -1.79
N SER A 35 65.89 38.31 -0.61
CA SER A 35 66.94 39.29 -0.45
C SER A 35 68.31 38.62 -0.33
N GLY A 36 69.15 38.79 -1.34
CA GLY A 36 70.56 38.36 -1.32
C GLY A 36 70.89 37.23 -2.31
N PRO A 37 72.18 37.08 -2.67
CA PRO A 37 72.64 36.10 -3.66
C PRO A 37 72.45 34.64 -3.21
N GLU A 38 72.33 34.39 -1.90
CA GLU A 38 72.08 33.07 -1.32
C GLU A 38 70.60 32.64 -1.36
N GLY A 39 69.69 33.56 -1.67
CA GLY A 39 68.24 33.32 -1.65
C GLY A 39 67.71 32.53 -2.85
N ARG A 40 68.51 32.34 -3.91
CA ARG A 40 68.14 31.45 -5.04
C ARG A 40 68.38 29.99 -4.66
N ARG A 41 67.69 29.50 -3.63
CA ARG A 41 67.73 28.10 -3.24
C ARG A 41 66.97 27.24 -4.27
N THR A 42 67.48 26.03 -4.49
CA THR A 42 66.96 25.06 -5.47
C THR A 42 65.65 24.40 -5.05
N SER A 43 65.29 24.47 -3.77
CA SER A 43 64.09 23.83 -3.22
C SER A 43 63.02 24.86 -2.86
N LEU A 44 61.76 24.58 -3.22
CA LEU A 44 60.61 25.40 -2.85
C LEU A 44 60.31 25.23 -1.35
N PRO A 45 59.99 26.30 -0.60
CA PRO A 45 59.58 26.20 0.80
C PRO A 45 58.38 25.26 0.96
N VAL A 46 58.41 24.44 2.01
CA VAL A 46 57.31 23.53 2.38
C VAL A 46 56.42 24.25 3.38
N LEU A 47 55.12 24.29 3.14
CA LEU A 47 54.17 24.85 4.10
C LEU A 47 53.89 23.81 5.17
N VAL A 48 53.96 24.22 6.43
CA VAL A 48 53.68 23.41 7.61
C VAL A 48 52.46 24.00 8.29
N VAL A 49 51.46 23.15 8.51
CA VAL A 49 50.18 23.52 9.13
C VAL A 49 50.02 22.74 10.43
N GLY A 50 49.75 23.46 11.52
CA GLY A 50 49.55 22.90 12.86
C GLY A 50 50.68 23.22 13.84
N THR A 51 50.42 22.97 15.13
CA THR A 51 51.38 23.21 16.23
C THR A 51 52.06 21.92 16.66
N GLY A 52 53.39 21.89 16.72
CA GLY A 52 54.15 20.80 17.36
C GLY A 52 54.52 19.62 16.44
N GLU A 53 54.36 18.39 16.97
CA GLU A 53 54.77 17.13 16.32
C GLU A 53 53.79 16.64 15.25
N GLU A 54 52.51 17.03 15.33
CA GLU A 54 51.45 16.63 14.37
C GLU A 54 51.35 17.58 13.15
N ALA A 55 52.40 18.32 12.84
CA ALA A 55 52.35 19.33 11.80
C ALA A 55 52.35 18.71 10.39
N ALA A 56 51.30 18.97 9.62
CA ALA A 56 51.16 18.48 8.25
C ALA A 56 52.05 19.28 7.30
N LYS A 57 52.79 18.58 6.42
CA LYS A 57 53.68 19.20 5.43
C LYS A 57 53.01 19.23 4.05
N HIS A 58 52.97 20.40 3.44
CA HIS A 58 52.38 20.66 2.13
C HIS A 58 53.44 21.23 1.18
N VAL A 59 53.68 20.52 0.09
CA VAL A 59 54.63 20.93 -0.95
C VAL A 59 53.97 21.95 -1.86
N SER A 60 54.70 23.01 -2.24
CA SER A 60 54.20 23.99 -3.20
C SER A 60 53.93 23.33 -4.55
N LEU A 61 52.82 23.69 -5.17
CA LEU A 61 52.54 23.34 -6.54
C LEU A 61 53.60 23.95 -7.48
N PRO A 62 53.96 23.27 -8.57
CA PRO A 62 54.84 23.83 -9.60
C PRO A 62 54.12 24.99 -10.29
N GLU A 63 54.61 26.21 -10.11
CA GLU A 63 54.03 27.39 -10.77
C GLU A 63 54.53 27.50 -12.22
N PRO A 64 53.64 27.66 -13.22
CA PRO A 64 54.01 27.58 -14.65
C PRO A 64 54.81 28.78 -15.17
N ARG A 65 55.09 29.79 -14.36
CA ARG A 65 55.86 30.98 -14.75
C ARG A 65 56.78 31.40 -13.61
N GLN A 66 58.00 30.87 -13.60
CA GLN A 66 59.07 31.49 -12.80
C GLN A 66 59.20 32.94 -13.28
N SER A 67 58.92 33.89 -12.40
CA SER A 67 58.95 35.33 -12.68
C SER A 67 60.33 35.70 -13.25
N ALA A 68 60.38 36.46 -14.35
CA ALA A 68 61.63 36.94 -14.93
C ALA A 68 62.44 37.82 -13.96
N ASP A 69 61.76 38.39 -12.96
CA ASP A 69 62.35 39.11 -11.84
C ASP A 69 62.99 38.11 -10.87
N GLY A 70 64.31 37.92 -11.03
CA GLY A 70 65.10 36.87 -10.39
C GLY A 70 65.25 36.95 -8.85
N GLY A 71 64.37 37.68 -8.16
CA GLY A 71 64.21 37.69 -6.70
C GLY A 71 62.78 37.43 -6.24
N ALA A 72 61.76 37.46 -7.11
CA ALA A 72 60.38 37.21 -6.70
C ALA A 72 60.11 35.72 -6.49
N TRP A 73 59.50 35.37 -5.35
CA TRP A 73 59.09 34.01 -5.01
C TRP A 73 57.57 33.93 -4.82
N ARG A 74 57.01 32.80 -5.25
CA ARG A 74 55.60 32.50 -5.13
C ARG A 74 55.43 31.03 -4.76
N GLY A 75 54.64 30.78 -3.73
CA GLY A 75 54.23 29.46 -3.29
C GLY A 75 52.71 29.30 -3.42
N ALA A 76 52.26 28.13 -3.87
CA ALA A 76 50.85 27.81 -3.99
C ALA A 76 50.58 26.45 -3.34
N TYR A 77 49.73 26.41 -2.33
CA TYR A 77 49.49 25.22 -1.51
C TYR A 77 48.00 24.90 -1.47
N ILE A 78 47.64 23.64 -1.72
CA ILE A 78 46.26 23.17 -1.56
C ILE A 78 46.09 22.72 -0.12
N LEU A 79 45.13 23.34 0.57
CA LEU A 79 44.79 23.03 1.95
C LEU A 79 43.31 22.71 2.07
N ARG A 80 42.99 22.00 3.14
CA ARG A 80 41.61 21.84 3.61
C ARG A 80 41.13 23.14 4.22
N ALA A 81 39.89 23.54 3.93
CA ALA A 81 39.32 24.80 4.41
C ALA A 81 39.25 24.84 5.94
N GLU A 82 39.00 23.68 6.57
CA GLU A 82 38.91 23.56 8.02
C GLU A 82 40.23 23.98 8.70
N LEU A 83 41.38 23.74 8.08
CA LEU A 83 42.69 24.09 8.65
C LEU A 83 42.95 25.60 8.70
N ILE A 84 42.34 26.36 7.78
CA ILE A 84 42.41 27.83 7.78
C ILE A 84 41.40 28.41 8.75
N GLU A 85 40.21 27.80 8.84
CA GLU A 85 39.13 28.23 9.74
C GLU A 85 39.43 27.96 11.21
N THR A 86 40.11 26.86 11.54
CA THR A 86 40.51 26.53 12.93
C THR A 86 41.59 27.46 13.48
N GLY A 87 42.21 28.29 12.64
CA GLY A 87 43.27 29.22 13.06
C GLY A 87 44.55 28.51 13.45
N GLU A 88 44.83 27.34 12.87
CA GLU A 88 46.08 26.63 13.10
C GLU A 88 47.29 27.49 12.70
N SER A 89 48.41 27.33 13.42
CA SER A 89 49.63 28.05 13.12
C SER A 89 50.18 27.62 11.78
N LEU A 90 50.36 28.58 10.86
CA LEU A 90 50.98 28.38 9.57
C LEU A 90 52.46 28.76 9.64
N ALA A 91 53.34 27.91 9.11
CA ALA A 91 54.77 28.21 9.01
C ALA A 91 55.36 27.71 7.68
N LEU A 92 56.37 28.41 7.17
CA LEU A 92 57.19 27.93 6.06
C LEU A 92 58.43 27.22 6.61
N GLU A 93 58.64 25.97 6.19
CA GLU A 93 59.83 25.19 6.47
C GLU A 93 60.79 25.28 5.28
N LEU A 94 62.00 25.79 5.55
CA LEU A 94 63.09 25.86 4.57
C LEU A 94 63.98 24.61 4.62
N GLU A 95 64.80 24.45 3.59
CA GLU A 95 65.90 23.48 3.57
C GLU A 95 66.82 23.70 4.79
N GLY A 96 66.87 22.70 5.68
CA GLY A 96 67.45 22.78 7.02
C GLY A 96 66.44 22.66 8.18
N GLY A 97 65.15 22.48 7.88
CA GLY A 97 64.11 22.19 8.89
C GLY A 97 63.69 23.38 9.74
N ARG A 98 64.19 24.58 9.45
CA ARG A 98 63.85 25.80 10.17
C ARG A 98 62.46 26.27 9.75
N ARG A 99 61.56 26.43 10.73
CA ARG A 99 60.17 26.88 10.54
C ARG A 99 60.06 28.38 10.78
N PHE A 100 59.33 29.07 9.91
CA PHE A 100 59.09 30.50 9.98
C PHE A 100 57.60 30.77 10.00
N PRO A 101 57.04 31.31 11.10
CA PRO A 101 55.60 31.56 11.19
C PRO A 101 55.19 32.62 10.17
N ILE A 102 54.14 32.30 9.40
CA ILE A 102 53.52 33.24 8.47
C ILE A 102 52.23 33.80 9.07
N PRO A 103 51.85 35.05 8.74
CA PRO A 103 50.58 35.60 9.19
C PRO A 103 49.42 34.76 8.65
N SER A 104 48.40 34.54 9.48
CA SER A 104 47.16 33.90 9.03
C SER A 104 46.57 34.71 7.87
N PRO A 105 46.13 34.04 6.77
CA PRO A 105 45.55 34.74 5.64
C PRO A 105 44.34 35.56 6.10
N ALA A 106 44.24 36.79 5.62
CA ALA A 106 43.01 37.55 5.77
C ALA A 106 41.92 36.84 4.96
N VAL A 107 41.03 36.12 5.64
CA VAL A 107 39.83 35.56 5.01
C VAL A 107 38.94 36.75 4.66
N ALA A 108 39.01 37.20 3.41
CA ALA A 108 38.12 38.24 2.92
C ALA A 108 36.68 37.72 3.05
N PRO A 109 35.78 38.41 3.78
CA PRO A 109 34.38 38.00 3.83
C PRO A 109 33.85 38.02 2.40
N VAL A 110 33.33 36.89 1.93
CA VAL A 110 32.78 36.68 0.58
C VAL A 110 31.80 37.80 0.27
N SER A 111 32.31 38.85 -0.37
CA SER A 111 31.55 40.04 -0.75
C SER A 111 31.45 40.02 -2.26
N ALA A 112 30.22 40.24 -2.71
CA ALA A 112 29.75 40.26 -4.09
C ALA A 112 30.73 40.92 -5.10
N PRO A 113 30.70 40.49 -6.37
CA PRO A 113 31.67 40.86 -7.39
C PRO A 113 31.80 42.38 -7.53
N ARG A 114 33.00 42.90 -7.23
CA ARG A 114 33.38 44.29 -7.48
C ARG A 114 34.11 44.39 -8.82
N THR A 115 33.59 45.27 -9.66
CA THR A 115 34.17 45.76 -10.91
C THR A 115 35.54 46.41 -10.64
N VAL A 116 36.57 45.95 -11.37
CA VAL A 116 37.94 46.45 -11.29
C VAL A 116 38.12 47.62 -12.26
N THR A 117 38.43 48.81 -11.74
CA THR A 117 39.05 49.93 -12.46
C THR A 117 40.58 49.80 -12.38
N PRO A 118 41.33 49.92 -13.50
CA PRO A 118 42.79 49.83 -13.48
C PRO A 118 43.43 51.10 -12.90
N SER A 119 44.29 50.92 -11.89
CA SER A 119 45.11 51.96 -11.26
C SER A 119 46.50 52.02 -11.90
N ALA A 120 46.99 53.25 -12.02
CA ALA A 120 48.16 53.67 -12.77
C ALA A 120 49.52 53.29 -12.14
N GLU A 121 50.51 53.43 -13.02
CA GLU A 121 51.95 53.14 -13.00
C GLU A 121 52.76 53.65 -11.80
N ALA A 122 53.74 52.82 -11.40
CA ALA A 122 55.00 53.17 -10.75
C ALA A 122 56.08 52.30 -11.47
N GLY A 123 57.25 52.73 -11.93
CA GLY A 123 58.07 53.90 -11.67
C GLY A 123 59.52 53.40 -11.48
N GLU A 124 60.29 53.22 -12.56
CA GLU A 124 61.72 52.83 -12.54
C GLU A 124 62.61 53.91 -13.20
N PRO A 125 63.87 54.09 -12.75
CA PRO A 125 64.67 55.30 -12.97
C PRO A 125 65.39 55.35 -14.33
N GLY A 126 65.42 56.55 -14.92
CA GLY A 126 65.85 56.82 -16.30
C GLY A 126 67.35 56.81 -16.57
N GLY A 127 67.71 56.26 -17.73
CA GLY A 127 68.98 56.53 -18.40
C GLY A 127 68.96 57.91 -19.06
N GLU A 128 69.92 58.75 -18.73
CA GLU A 128 70.04 60.11 -19.25
C GLU A 128 70.44 60.08 -20.73
N VAL A 129 69.46 60.33 -21.61
CA VAL A 129 69.67 60.48 -23.04
C VAL A 129 70.30 61.85 -23.28
N ILE A 130 71.63 61.90 -23.44
CA ILE A 130 72.35 63.13 -23.79
C ILE A 130 71.83 63.61 -25.15
N ASP A 131 71.24 64.80 -25.15
CA ASP A 131 70.57 65.40 -26.29
C ASP A 131 71.52 65.48 -27.50
N ARG A 132 71.04 65.01 -28.66
CA ARG A 132 71.81 65.01 -29.92
C ARG A 132 72.25 66.42 -30.32
N ALA A 133 71.52 67.45 -29.89
CA ALA A 133 71.89 68.85 -30.11
C ALA A 133 73.23 69.19 -29.42
N VAL A 134 73.47 68.69 -28.20
CA VAL A 134 74.70 68.95 -27.44
C VAL A 134 75.91 68.27 -28.08
N LEU A 135 75.71 67.08 -28.68
CA LEU A 135 76.78 66.41 -29.44
C LEU A 135 77.08 67.10 -30.76
N ALA A 136 76.08 67.71 -31.42
CA ALA A 136 76.29 68.51 -32.62
C ALA A 136 77.06 69.80 -32.29
N GLU A 137 76.68 70.51 -31.23
CA GLU A 137 77.36 71.73 -30.79
C GLU A 137 78.83 71.46 -30.42
N ARG A 138 79.11 70.35 -29.72
CA ARG A 138 80.48 69.92 -29.40
C ARG A 138 81.30 69.48 -30.61
N ARG A 139 80.66 69.11 -31.73
CA ARG A 139 81.36 68.82 -32.99
C ARG A 139 81.70 70.10 -33.73
N VAL A 140 80.80 71.07 -33.74
CA VAL A 140 81.02 72.40 -34.34
C VAL A 140 82.16 73.11 -33.61
N ARG A 141 82.14 73.17 -32.27
CA ARG A 141 83.20 73.85 -31.50
C ARG A 141 84.59 73.24 -31.72
N ARG A 142 84.68 71.91 -31.85
CA ARG A 142 85.94 71.23 -32.18
C ARG A 142 86.41 71.47 -33.62
N ALA A 143 85.48 71.64 -34.57
CA ALA A 143 85.83 71.99 -35.94
C ALA A 143 86.35 73.42 -36.04
N GLU A 144 85.71 74.36 -35.33
CA GLU A 144 86.14 75.76 -35.27
C GLU A 144 87.53 75.90 -34.61
N GLU A 145 87.80 75.18 -33.52
CA GLU A 145 89.12 75.17 -32.88
C GLU A 145 90.22 74.60 -33.81
N ALA A 146 89.89 73.58 -34.60
CA ALA A 146 90.82 73.00 -35.58
C ALA A 146 91.10 73.97 -36.73
N GLU A 147 90.09 74.69 -37.22
CA GLU A 147 90.25 75.71 -38.27
C GLU A 147 91.10 76.90 -37.78
N GLN A 148 90.87 77.36 -36.55
CA GLN A 148 91.70 78.41 -35.95
C GLN A 148 93.16 77.98 -35.76
N ALA A 149 93.40 76.71 -35.40
CA ALA A 149 94.75 76.18 -35.31
C ALA A 149 95.43 76.14 -36.69
N GLN A 150 94.72 75.72 -37.74
CA GLN A 150 95.25 75.72 -39.11
C GLN A 150 95.54 77.14 -39.61
N ALA A 151 94.67 78.11 -39.31
CA ALA A 151 94.89 79.52 -39.67
C ALA A 151 96.15 80.11 -39.03
N ARG A 152 96.45 79.75 -37.77
CA ARG A 152 97.69 80.19 -37.10
C ARG A 152 98.93 79.60 -37.76
N VAL A 153 98.90 78.30 -38.06
CA VAL A 153 100.01 77.62 -38.75
C VAL A 153 100.25 78.22 -40.14
N ALA A 154 99.18 78.53 -40.89
CA ALA A 154 99.29 79.18 -42.19
C ALA A 154 99.90 80.60 -42.09
N ALA A 155 99.49 81.38 -41.08
CA ALA A 155 100.05 82.71 -40.84
C ALA A 155 101.54 82.65 -40.43
N GLU A 156 101.94 81.66 -39.64
CA GLU A 156 103.34 81.44 -39.28
C GLU A 156 104.18 80.99 -40.49
N ALA A 157 103.62 80.13 -41.35
CA ALA A 157 104.27 79.71 -42.59
C ALA A 157 104.50 80.90 -43.55
N LEU A 158 103.52 81.81 -43.68
CA LEU A 158 103.68 83.02 -44.48
C LEU A 158 104.75 83.96 -43.91
N LYS A 159 104.81 84.14 -42.59
CA LYS A 159 105.90 84.91 -41.96
C LYS A 159 107.27 84.27 -42.18
N ALA A 160 107.35 82.95 -42.13
CA ALA A 160 108.60 82.24 -42.43
C ALA A 160 109.01 82.42 -43.89
N LEU A 161 108.04 82.44 -44.82
CA LEU A 161 108.28 82.74 -46.23
C LEU A 161 108.83 84.16 -46.42
N GLU A 162 108.20 85.17 -45.80
CA GLU A 162 108.66 86.57 -45.85
C GLU A 162 110.11 86.72 -45.33
N VAL A 163 110.47 86.03 -44.25
CA VAL A 163 111.85 86.03 -43.71
C VAL A 163 112.83 85.38 -44.70
N LEU A 164 112.40 84.34 -45.42
CA LEU A 164 113.23 83.69 -46.45
C LEU A 164 113.38 84.58 -47.69
N GLU A 165 112.34 85.29 -48.10
CA GLU A 165 112.39 86.24 -49.22
C GLU A 165 113.31 87.42 -48.92
N LEU A 166 113.25 87.99 -47.70
CA LEU A 166 114.19 89.03 -47.26
C LEU A 166 115.64 88.55 -47.25
N ARG A 167 115.88 87.31 -46.77
CA ARG A 167 117.21 86.69 -46.86
C ARG A 167 117.64 86.42 -48.29
N GLY A 168 116.71 86.10 -49.18
CA GLY A 168 116.94 85.95 -50.62
C GLY A 168 117.46 87.25 -51.23
N ILE A 169 116.75 88.36 -50.97
CA ILE A 169 117.14 89.70 -51.45
C ILE A 169 118.50 90.13 -50.87
N GLU A 170 118.75 89.84 -49.59
CA GLU A 170 120.04 90.15 -48.95
C GLU A 170 121.19 89.31 -49.55
N LEU A 171 120.94 88.04 -49.87
CA LEU A 171 121.92 87.20 -50.56
C LEU A 171 122.15 87.63 -52.01
N GLU A 172 121.11 88.05 -52.73
CA GLU A 172 121.24 88.62 -54.08
C GLU A 172 122.07 89.91 -54.07
N ARG A 173 121.80 90.82 -53.12
CA ARG A 173 122.61 92.02 -52.92
C ARG A 173 124.07 91.68 -52.58
N ARG A 174 124.29 90.66 -51.74
CA ARG A 174 125.64 90.20 -51.39
C ARG A 174 126.36 89.57 -52.59
N ILE A 175 125.64 88.89 -53.48
CA ILE A 175 126.17 88.39 -54.73
C ILE A 175 126.54 89.58 -55.63
N GLU A 176 125.66 90.56 -55.82
CA GLU A 176 125.92 91.75 -56.64
C GLU A 176 127.15 92.54 -56.15
N GLU A 177 127.24 92.82 -54.84
CA GLU A 177 128.41 93.44 -54.20
C GLU A 177 129.70 92.63 -54.41
N LEU A 178 129.62 91.29 -54.41
CA LEU A 178 130.77 90.40 -54.65
C LEU A 178 131.09 90.21 -56.15
N THR A 179 130.21 90.62 -57.06
CA THR A 179 130.42 90.50 -58.52
C THR A 179 131.09 91.76 -59.10
N ASP A 180 130.97 92.91 -58.44
CA ASP A 180 131.57 94.19 -58.88
C ASP A 180 133.07 94.33 -58.53
N ASP A 181 133.58 93.54 -57.60
CA ASP A 181 135.02 93.51 -57.27
C ASP A 181 135.79 92.44 -58.09
N ALA A 182 137.01 92.78 -58.50
CA ALA A 182 137.96 91.90 -59.20
C ALA A 182 138.46 90.67 -58.38
N ALA A 183 137.69 90.24 -57.37
CA ALA A 183 137.76 88.97 -56.66
C ALA A 183 136.92 87.85 -57.32
N GLY A 184 136.24 88.16 -58.44
CA GLY A 184 135.30 87.27 -59.12
C GLY A 184 135.87 85.95 -59.64
N GLU A 185 137.19 85.76 -59.73
CA GLU A 185 137.80 84.50 -60.18
C GLU A 185 138.08 83.53 -59.01
N GLU A 186 138.52 84.06 -57.86
CA GLU A 186 138.66 83.31 -56.61
C GLU A 186 137.29 82.91 -56.05
N LEU A 187 136.31 83.81 -56.15
CA LEU A 187 134.93 83.52 -55.78
C LEU A 187 134.28 82.52 -56.74
N ARG A 188 134.55 82.59 -58.06
CA ARG A 188 134.09 81.56 -59.02
C ARG A 188 134.67 80.18 -58.70
N SER A 189 135.94 80.10 -58.30
CA SER A 189 136.56 78.86 -57.83
C SER A 189 135.92 78.33 -56.54
N LYS A 190 135.71 79.20 -55.54
CA LYS A 190 135.04 78.85 -54.28
C LYS A 190 133.58 78.43 -54.49
N VAL A 191 132.86 79.09 -55.39
CA VAL A 191 131.47 78.75 -55.76
C VAL A 191 131.42 77.45 -56.56
N ALA A 192 132.38 77.18 -57.44
CA ALA A 192 132.48 75.90 -58.14
C ALA A 192 132.76 74.75 -57.17
N ALA A 193 133.66 74.95 -56.19
CA ALA A 193 133.93 74.00 -55.13
C ALA A 193 132.71 73.77 -54.22
N ALA A 194 132.04 74.85 -53.79
CA ALA A 194 130.81 74.77 -52.99
C ALA A 194 129.65 74.11 -53.77
N ARG A 195 129.54 74.33 -55.09
CA ARG A 195 128.58 73.62 -55.95
C ARG A 195 128.90 72.14 -56.06
N ALA A 196 130.17 71.76 -56.21
CA ALA A 196 130.57 70.36 -56.23
C ALA A 196 130.29 69.66 -54.88
N GLU A 197 130.54 70.35 -53.77
CA GLU A 197 130.22 69.85 -52.44
C GLU A 197 128.71 69.77 -52.18
N ALA A 198 127.93 70.74 -52.66
CA ALA A 198 126.46 70.70 -52.61
C ALA A 198 125.89 69.55 -53.46
N VAL A 199 126.49 69.24 -54.61
CA VAL A 199 126.11 68.06 -55.41
C VAL A 199 126.45 66.76 -54.66
N ARG A 200 127.61 66.69 -54.00
CA ARG A 200 127.97 65.53 -53.17
C ARG A 200 126.99 65.33 -52.00
N LEU A 201 126.67 66.40 -51.28
CA LEU A 201 125.73 66.37 -50.15
C LEU A 201 124.30 66.06 -50.59
N THR A 202 123.85 66.54 -51.74
CA THR A 202 122.53 66.17 -52.28
C THR A 202 122.48 64.71 -52.72
N GLN A 203 123.58 64.16 -53.25
CA GLN A 203 123.69 62.75 -53.59
C GLN A 203 123.79 61.84 -52.35
N GLU A 204 124.48 62.27 -51.29
CA GLU A 204 124.49 61.62 -49.97
C GLU A 204 123.10 61.68 -49.30
N LEU A 205 122.39 62.80 -49.39
CA LEU A 205 121.00 62.91 -48.90
C LEU A 205 120.03 62.06 -49.71
N ALA A 206 120.21 61.95 -51.02
CA ALA A 206 119.40 61.07 -51.87
C ALA A 206 119.60 59.60 -51.49
N SER A 207 120.86 59.17 -51.31
CA SER A 207 121.14 57.79 -50.88
C SER A 207 120.69 57.50 -49.45
N ALA A 208 120.81 58.46 -48.53
CA ALA A 208 120.23 58.38 -47.19
C ALA A 208 118.70 58.31 -47.20
N ARG A 209 118.05 59.00 -48.14
CA ARG A 209 116.58 58.97 -48.31
C ARG A 209 116.11 57.65 -48.92
N ASP A 210 116.84 57.10 -49.88
CA ASP A 210 116.53 55.82 -50.50
C ASP A 210 116.73 54.66 -49.52
N THR A 211 117.79 54.70 -48.71
CA THR A 211 118.00 53.74 -47.61
C THR A 211 116.91 53.87 -46.54
N GLY A 212 116.58 55.09 -46.12
CA GLY A 212 115.47 55.33 -45.20
C GLY A 212 114.12 54.85 -45.74
N ARG A 213 113.86 55.03 -47.04
CA ARG A 213 112.64 54.52 -47.70
C ARG A 213 112.60 52.99 -47.70
N ALA A 214 113.72 52.34 -48.03
CA ALA A 214 113.82 50.88 -48.01
C ALA A 214 113.66 50.31 -46.59
N GLU A 215 114.19 50.99 -45.57
CA GLU A 215 114.00 50.59 -44.16
C GLU A 215 112.55 50.76 -43.70
N VAL A 216 111.88 51.85 -44.08
CA VAL A 216 110.45 52.07 -43.80
C VAL A 216 109.59 51.01 -44.50
N GLU A 217 109.87 50.69 -45.76
CA GLU A 217 109.15 49.65 -46.50
C GLU A 217 109.40 48.26 -45.88
N ALA A 218 110.62 47.96 -45.47
CA ALA A 218 110.94 46.73 -44.75
C ALA A 218 110.27 46.65 -43.37
N ALA A 219 110.11 47.78 -42.67
CA ALA A 219 109.39 47.86 -41.41
C ALA A 219 107.87 47.70 -41.62
N GLN A 220 107.30 48.32 -42.65
CA GLN A 220 105.91 48.16 -43.05
C GLN A 220 105.60 46.71 -43.39
N ASN A 221 106.42 46.07 -44.23
CA ASN A 221 106.28 44.65 -44.56
C ASN A 221 106.36 43.76 -43.31
N ARG A 222 107.23 44.07 -42.35
CA ARG A 222 107.29 43.34 -41.06
C ARG A 222 106.03 43.53 -40.22
N ILE A 223 105.46 44.74 -40.19
CA ILE A 223 104.22 45.03 -39.47
C ILE A 223 103.04 44.29 -40.12
N GLU A 224 102.95 44.30 -41.44
CA GLU A 224 101.91 43.58 -42.19
C GLU A 224 102.01 42.06 -41.99
N GLN A 225 103.23 41.51 -42.06
CA GLN A 225 103.46 40.09 -41.77
C GLN A 225 103.12 39.73 -40.32
N ALA A 226 103.46 40.60 -39.36
CA ALA A 226 103.11 40.39 -37.96
C ALA A 226 101.59 40.50 -37.72
N ALA A 227 100.91 41.41 -38.42
CA ALA A 227 99.46 41.55 -38.35
C ALA A 227 98.75 40.32 -38.94
N ALA A 228 99.17 39.85 -40.12
CA ALA A 228 98.64 38.65 -40.74
C ALA A 228 98.88 37.40 -39.87
N ALA A 229 100.06 37.27 -39.26
CA ALA A 229 100.36 36.18 -38.32
C ALA A 229 99.49 36.23 -37.06
N ARG A 230 99.22 37.43 -36.52
CA ARG A 230 98.31 37.61 -35.38
C ARG A 230 96.88 37.25 -35.74
N GLU A 231 96.40 37.67 -36.90
CA GLU A 231 95.05 37.36 -37.37
C GLU A 231 94.86 35.85 -37.62
N ALA A 232 95.86 35.19 -38.21
CA ALA A 232 95.87 33.74 -38.37
C ALA A 232 95.86 33.02 -37.00
N ALA A 233 96.63 33.50 -36.02
CA ALA A 233 96.65 32.92 -34.68
C ALA A 233 95.32 33.10 -33.93
N ILE A 234 94.67 34.27 -34.06
CA ILE A 234 93.35 34.54 -33.49
C ILE A 234 92.31 33.62 -34.16
N SER A 235 92.32 33.50 -35.47
CA SER A 235 91.41 32.64 -36.23
C SER A 235 91.58 31.16 -35.85
N ALA A 236 92.81 30.66 -35.75
CA ALA A 236 93.09 29.30 -35.31
C ALA A 236 92.65 29.05 -33.86
N ARG A 237 92.78 30.06 -32.98
CA ARG A 237 92.27 29.97 -31.60
C ARG A 237 90.75 29.93 -31.56
N ALA A 238 90.07 30.78 -32.33
CA ALA A 238 88.62 30.80 -32.42
C ALA A 238 88.07 29.48 -32.96
N GLU A 239 88.73 28.89 -33.96
CA GLU A 239 88.31 27.60 -34.52
C GLU A 239 88.50 26.46 -33.51
N ARG A 240 89.64 26.43 -32.80
CA ARG A 240 89.83 25.46 -31.69
C ARG A 240 88.78 25.64 -30.59
N GLN A 241 88.39 26.87 -30.26
CA GLN A 241 87.34 27.15 -29.28
C GLN A 241 85.97 26.69 -29.77
N ARG A 242 85.64 26.88 -31.06
CA ARG A 242 84.40 26.39 -31.66
C ARG A 242 84.32 24.86 -31.62
N VAL A 243 85.38 24.18 -32.03
CA VAL A 243 85.46 22.70 -31.99
C VAL A 243 85.32 22.19 -30.56
N ALA A 244 86.01 22.81 -29.59
CA ALA A 244 85.88 22.44 -28.18
C ALA A 244 84.46 22.68 -27.63
N LEU A 245 83.80 23.78 -28.02
CA LEU A 245 82.44 24.09 -27.60
C LEU A 245 81.42 23.11 -28.20
N VAL A 246 81.55 22.76 -29.48
CA VAL A 246 80.70 21.73 -30.11
C VAL A 246 80.89 20.39 -29.40
N SER A 247 82.13 19.96 -29.16
CA SER A 247 82.42 18.71 -28.44
C SER A 247 81.87 18.70 -27.00
N ALA A 248 81.91 19.84 -26.31
CA ALA A 248 81.32 19.99 -24.98
C ALA A 248 79.78 19.91 -25.01
N LEU A 249 79.14 20.51 -26.02
CA LEU A 249 77.69 20.43 -26.22
C LEU A 249 77.24 19.01 -26.55
N ASP A 250 77.99 18.29 -27.39
CA ASP A 250 77.74 16.88 -27.71
C ASP A 250 77.87 15.99 -26.46
N SER A 251 78.91 16.22 -25.65
CA SER A 251 79.07 15.53 -24.36
C SER A 251 77.92 15.81 -23.40
N ALA A 252 77.46 17.07 -23.33
CA ALA A 252 76.31 17.45 -22.50
C ALA A 252 74.99 16.86 -23.03
N ALA A 253 74.82 16.71 -24.34
CA ALA A 253 73.68 16.02 -24.93
C ALA A 253 73.69 14.52 -24.57
N ALA A 254 74.84 13.85 -24.70
CA ALA A 254 75.00 12.45 -24.33
C ALA A 254 74.72 12.21 -22.83
N MET A 255 75.17 13.10 -21.95
CA MET A 255 74.85 13.01 -20.52
C MET A 255 73.34 13.17 -20.25
N ARG A 256 72.66 14.09 -20.95
CA ARG A 256 71.20 14.25 -20.81
C ARG A 256 70.43 13.02 -21.27
N GLU A 257 70.88 12.40 -22.36
CA GLU A 257 70.30 11.15 -22.85
C GLU A 257 70.55 9.98 -21.88
N ALA A 258 71.74 9.90 -21.30
CA ALA A 258 72.03 8.92 -20.25
C ALA A 258 71.13 9.14 -19.03
N VAL A 259 71.01 10.36 -18.51
CA VAL A 259 70.17 10.67 -17.35
C VAL A 259 68.70 10.39 -17.63
N SER A 260 68.18 10.74 -18.81
CA SER A 260 66.78 10.47 -19.17
C SER A 260 66.52 8.96 -19.32
N GLY A 261 67.48 8.21 -19.89
CA GLY A 261 67.45 6.76 -19.96
C GLY A 261 67.44 6.09 -18.58
N TRP A 262 68.25 6.58 -17.64
CA TRP A 262 68.26 6.11 -16.26
C TRP A 262 66.95 6.42 -15.53
N ALA A 263 66.42 7.64 -15.67
CA ALA A 263 65.13 8.02 -15.09
C ALA A 263 63.97 7.18 -15.66
N ALA A 264 64.00 6.85 -16.95
CA ALA A 264 63.03 5.96 -17.57
C ALA A 264 63.09 4.54 -16.98
N ARG A 265 64.30 3.97 -16.82
CA ARG A 265 64.49 2.64 -16.21
C ARG A 265 64.10 2.61 -14.73
N PHE A 266 64.36 3.68 -13.99
CA PHE A 266 63.95 3.78 -12.59
C PHE A 266 62.43 3.79 -12.47
N ARG A 267 61.75 4.64 -13.27
CA ARG A 267 60.28 4.68 -13.31
C ARG A 267 59.66 3.35 -13.74
N SER A 268 60.23 2.65 -14.72
CA SER A 268 59.69 1.34 -15.12
C SER A 268 59.88 0.28 -14.03
N ALA A 269 61.01 0.29 -13.31
CA ALA A 269 61.26 -0.60 -12.18
C ALA A 269 60.34 -0.28 -10.98
N GLU A 270 60.09 1.00 -10.71
CA GLU A 270 59.17 1.44 -9.67
C GLU A 270 57.73 1.06 -10.00
N LEU A 271 57.29 1.28 -11.25
CA LEU A 271 55.98 0.84 -11.73
C LEU A 271 55.80 -0.68 -11.62
N ALA A 272 56.83 -1.47 -11.94
CA ALA A 272 56.81 -2.92 -11.77
C ALA A 272 56.64 -3.31 -10.29
N ARG A 273 57.41 -2.69 -9.38
CA ARG A 273 57.28 -2.93 -7.93
C ARG A 273 55.92 -2.52 -7.39
N THR A 274 55.37 -1.37 -7.81
CA THR A 274 54.03 -0.94 -7.39
C THR A 274 52.95 -1.86 -7.97
N SER A 275 53.12 -2.32 -9.21
CA SER A 275 52.19 -3.29 -9.83
C SER A 275 52.20 -4.62 -9.08
N ASP A 276 53.37 -5.12 -8.69
CA ASP A 276 53.48 -6.35 -7.92
C ASP A 276 52.95 -6.20 -6.49
N ALA A 277 53.19 -5.05 -5.84
CA ALA A 277 52.59 -4.73 -4.54
C ALA A 277 51.05 -4.67 -4.61
N VAL A 278 50.49 -4.07 -5.66
CA VAL A 278 49.04 -4.04 -5.91
C VAL A 278 48.51 -5.45 -6.16
N ARG A 279 49.21 -6.28 -6.94
CA ARG A 279 48.83 -7.69 -7.13
C ARG A 279 48.81 -8.47 -5.82
N LEU A 280 49.82 -8.30 -4.98
CA LEU A 280 49.88 -8.93 -3.66
C LEU A 280 48.73 -8.46 -2.77
N ALA A 281 48.48 -7.14 -2.69
CA ALA A 281 47.36 -6.59 -1.92
C ALA A 281 45.99 -7.09 -2.42
N VAL A 282 45.79 -7.23 -3.74
CA VAL A 282 44.56 -7.80 -4.31
C VAL A 282 44.42 -9.29 -3.98
N LEU A 283 45.52 -10.05 -3.97
CA LEU A 283 45.50 -11.46 -3.59
C LEU A 283 45.23 -11.65 -2.10
N GLU A 284 45.79 -10.80 -1.24
CA GLU A 284 45.53 -10.76 0.20
C GLU A 284 44.07 -10.38 0.48
N ALA A 285 43.55 -9.31 -0.13
CA ALA A 285 42.14 -8.93 0.00
C ALA A 285 41.18 -10.04 -0.48
N ARG A 286 41.52 -10.77 -1.54
CA ARG A 286 40.75 -11.93 -2.00
C ARG A 286 40.84 -13.12 -1.05
N ARG A 287 41.98 -13.29 -0.37
CA ARG A 287 42.14 -14.33 0.66
C ARG A 287 41.30 -13.99 1.88
N ASP A 288 41.35 -12.75 2.36
CA ASP A 288 40.55 -12.29 3.48
C ASP A 288 39.05 -12.38 3.19
N SER A 289 38.64 -12.04 1.96
CA SER A 289 37.26 -12.24 1.50
C SER A 289 36.87 -13.72 1.53
N ARG A 290 37.72 -14.62 1.04
CA ARG A 290 37.44 -16.07 1.07
C ARG A 290 37.40 -16.62 2.49
N ASP A 291 38.29 -16.17 3.36
CA ASP A 291 38.33 -16.59 4.77
C ASP A 291 37.08 -16.07 5.50
N SER A 292 36.63 -14.85 5.21
CA SER A 292 35.34 -14.31 5.66
C SER A 292 34.16 -15.12 5.13
N ASP A 293 34.14 -15.47 3.83
CA ASP A 293 33.08 -16.28 3.23
C ASP A 293 33.04 -17.70 3.82
N LEU A 294 34.22 -18.28 4.12
CA LEU A 294 34.33 -19.59 4.78
C LEU A 294 33.84 -19.52 6.24
N LEU A 295 34.14 -18.45 6.97
CA LEU A 295 33.61 -18.23 8.31
C LEU A 295 32.09 -18.05 8.30
N ALA A 296 31.57 -17.28 7.34
CA ALA A 296 30.12 -17.13 7.15
C ALA A 296 29.46 -18.47 6.81
N ALA A 297 30.04 -19.25 5.89
CA ALA A 297 29.53 -20.57 5.54
C ALA A 297 29.55 -21.55 6.73
N ARG A 298 30.60 -21.50 7.57
CA ARG A 298 30.67 -22.29 8.81
C ARG A 298 29.62 -21.86 9.82
N ALA A 299 29.37 -20.56 9.97
CA ALA A 299 28.31 -20.05 10.84
C ALA A 299 26.93 -20.52 10.36
N THR A 300 26.63 -20.44 9.05
CA THR A 300 25.38 -20.93 8.47
C THR A 300 25.22 -22.45 8.65
N LEU A 301 26.30 -23.22 8.51
CA LEU A 301 26.26 -24.67 8.75
C LEU A 301 26.02 -24.99 10.23
N ALA A 302 26.60 -24.23 11.16
CA ALA A 302 26.36 -24.40 12.59
C ALA A 302 24.91 -24.08 12.96
N GLU A 303 24.35 -22.99 12.41
CA GLU A 303 22.95 -22.61 12.60
C GLU A 303 21.99 -23.68 12.05
N ARG A 304 22.27 -24.22 10.86
CA ARG A 304 21.50 -25.36 10.31
C ARG A 304 21.66 -26.63 11.12
N GLY A 305 22.82 -26.86 11.72
CA GLY A 305 23.02 -27.96 12.68
C GLY A 305 22.13 -27.83 13.91
N GLN A 306 22.06 -26.63 14.49
CA GLN A 306 21.18 -26.34 15.64
C GLN A 306 19.70 -26.45 15.27
N GLU A 307 19.31 -26.00 14.08
CA GLU A 307 17.94 -26.14 13.58
C GLU A 307 17.54 -27.62 13.44
N LEU A 308 18.43 -28.46 12.89
CA LEU A 308 18.19 -29.90 12.77
C LEU A 308 18.14 -30.59 14.13
N GLU A 309 18.96 -30.18 15.08
CA GLU A 309 18.94 -30.70 16.45
C GLU A 309 17.63 -30.31 17.17
N SER A 310 17.20 -29.06 17.05
CA SER A 310 15.89 -28.61 17.54
C SER A 310 14.73 -29.37 16.90
N LEU A 311 14.77 -29.64 15.59
CA LEU A 311 13.75 -30.43 14.91
C LEU A 311 13.75 -31.88 15.38
N ARG A 312 14.93 -32.44 15.68
CA ARG A 312 15.07 -33.79 16.24
C ARG A 312 14.48 -33.86 17.65
N ASP A 313 14.73 -32.85 18.49
CA ASP A 313 14.15 -32.76 19.83
C ASP A 313 12.63 -32.62 19.77
N GLN A 314 12.11 -31.78 18.86
CA GLN A 314 10.68 -31.65 18.60
C GLN A 314 10.05 -32.96 18.11
N ALA A 315 10.73 -33.70 17.23
CA ALA A 315 10.28 -35.01 16.79
C ALA A 315 10.31 -36.05 17.94
N GLY A 316 11.30 -35.98 18.83
CA GLY A 316 11.36 -36.79 20.04
C GLY A 316 10.19 -36.52 20.99
N LEU A 317 9.88 -35.24 21.24
CA LEU A 317 8.72 -34.83 22.03
C LEU A 317 7.40 -35.26 21.36
N ALA A 318 7.30 -35.15 20.04
CA ALA A 318 6.13 -35.63 19.30
C ALA A 318 5.97 -37.16 19.40
N ALA A 319 7.06 -37.91 19.39
CA ALA A 319 7.01 -39.36 19.58
C ALA A 319 6.50 -39.74 20.98
N ILE A 320 6.98 -39.04 22.02
CA ILE A 320 6.50 -39.23 23.40
C ILE A 320 5.01 -38.91 23.52
N THR A 321 4.54 -37.79 22.94
CA THR A 321 3.11 -37.44 23.01
C THR A 321 2.23 -38.40 22.23
N ILE A 322 2.72 -38.96 21.12
CA ILE A 322 2.03 -40.02 20.39
C ILE A 322 1.94 -41.30 21.26
N GLU A 323 3.01 -41.69 21.94
CA GLU A 323 3.02 -42.85 22.83
C GLU A 323 2.07 -42.67 24.02
N GLU A 324 2.04 -41.48 24.63
CA GLU A 324 1.07 -41.11 25.67
C GLU A 324 -0.37 -41.16 25.16
N ALA A 325 -0.62 -40.65 23.94
CA ALA A 325 -1.95 -40.70 23.32
C ALA A 325 -2.39 -42.14 23.02
N TYR A 326 -1.49 -43.01 22.59
CA TYR A 326 -1.78 -44.44 22.43
C TYR A 326 -2.05 -45.12 23.76
N GLY A 327 -1.30 -44.79 24.81
CA GLY A 327 -1.55 -45.26 26.18
C GLY A 327 -2.92 -44.84 26.70
N ALA A 328 -3.28 -43.57 26.54
CA ALA A 328 -4.60 -43.04 26.92
C ALA A 328 -5.73 -43.68 26.10
N ALA A 329 -5.53 -43.93 24.80
CA ALA A 329 -6.50 -44.62 23.96
C ALA A 329 -6.68 -46.10 24.37
N ALA A 330 -5.62 -46.77 24.80
CA ALA A 330 -5.70 -48.13 25.33
C ALA A 330 -6.49 -48.17 26.65
N GLN A 331 -6.21 -47.25 27.57
CA GLN A 331 -6.96 -47.10 28.83
C GLN A 331 -8.44 -46.78 28.58
N ALA A 332 -8.74 -45.90 27.62
CA ALA A 332 -10.11 -45.58 27.23
C ALA A 332 -10.85 -46.80 26.65
N ARG A 333 -10.15 -47.66 25.89
CA ARG A 333 -10.71 -48.94 25.40
C ARG A 333 -10.99 -49.92 26.52
N GLU A 334 -10.06 -50.08 27.47
CA GLU A 334 -10.30 -50.91 28.66
C GLU A 334 -11.47 -50.40 29.49
N ALA A 335 -11.57 -49.08 29.70
CA ALA A 335 -12.69 -48.47 30.40
C ALA A 335 -14.03 -48.69 29.67
N LEU A 336 -14.05 -48.62 28.34
CA LEU A 336 -15.25 -48.92 27.53
C LEU A 336 -15.64 -50.39 27.59
N LEU A 337 -14.66 -51.31 27.63
CA LEU A 337 -14.93 -52.74 27.80
C LEU A 337 -15.49 -53.03 29.19
N ALA A 338 -14.90 -52.45 30.24
CA ALA A 338 -15.40 -52.56 31.61
C ALA A 338 -16.81 -51.98 31.76
N ALA A 339 -17.08 -50.81 31.16
CA ALA A 339 -18.42 -50.22 31.12
C ALA A 339 -19.41 -51.07 30.32
N GLY A 340 -18.95 -51.77 29.27
CA GLY A 340 -19.75 -52.74 28.53
C GLY A 340 -20.11 -53.98 29.37
N GLU A 341 -19.20 -54.47 30.20
CA GLU A 341 -19.43 -55.56 31.14
C GLU A 341 -20.41 -55.14 32.26
N GLU A 342 -20.26 -53.92 32.79
CA GLU A 342 -21.21 -53.35 33.77
C GLU A 342 -22.61 -53.15 33.16
N ALA A 343 -22.70 -52.67 31.91
CA ALA A 343 -23.96 -52.53 31.21
C ALA A 343 -24.63 -53.91 30.96
N ALA A 344 -23.86 -54.93 30.58
CA ALA A 344 -24.36 -56.29 30.41
C ALA A 344 -24.84 -56.90 31.74
N ALA A 345 -24.14 -56.62 32.85
CA ALA A 345 -24.56 -57.01 34.18
C ALA A 345 -25.89 -56.35 34.57
N LEU A 346 -26.02 -55.04 34.37
CA LEU A 346 -27.26 -54.29 34.62
C LEU A 346 -28.42 -54.75 33.73
N GLU A 347 -28.16 -55.07 32.46
CA GLU A 347 -29.17 -55.66 31.58
C GLU A 347 -29.62 -57.04 32.06
N SER A 348 -28.70 -57.87 32.57
CA SER A 348 -29.03 -59.17 33.15
C SER A 348 -29.86 -59.03 34.43
N GLU A 349 -29.57 -58.05 35.28
CA GLU A 349 -30.36 -57.72 36.47
C GLU A 349 -31.75 -57.16 36.09
N LEU A 350 -31.82 -56.34 35.03
CA LEU A 350 -33.08 -55.83 34.51
C LEU A 350 -33.94 -56.93 33.87
N GLN A 351 -33.32 -57.92 33.23
CA GLN A 351 -34.03 -59.12 32.76
C GLN A 351 -34.50 -60.00 33.91
N ALA A 352 -33.68 -60.20 34.95
CA ALA A 352 -34.07 -60.98 36.13
C ALA A 352 -35.24 -60.31 36.87
N THR A 353 -35.22 -58.99 37.03
CA THR A 353 -36.32 -58.23 37.65
C THR A 353 -37.58 -58.22 36.78
N LYS A 354 -37.46 -58.16 35.45
CA LYS A 354 -38.60 -58.34 34.53
C LYS A 354 -39.21 -59.73 34.66
N MET A 355 -38.40 -60.79 34.72
CA MET A 355 -38.90 -62.15 34.93
C MET A 355 -39.59 -62.32 36.29
N GLN A 356 -39.09 -61.65 37.34
CA GLN A 356 -39.73 -61.62 38.65
C GLN A 356 -41.06 -60.85 38.63
N LEU A 357 -41.14 -59.74 37.89
CA LEU A 357 -42.38 -58.98 37.68
C LEU A 357 -43.41 -59.76 36.87
N ASP A 358 -42.98 -60.50 35.85
CA ASP A 358 -43.85 -61.36 35.05
C ASP A 358 -44.33 -62.58 35.86
N ALA A 359 -43.49 -63.15 36.72
CA ALA A 359 -43.89 -64.20 37.66
C ALA A 359 -44.90 -63.68 38.69
N ALA A 360 -44.65 -62.52 39.30
CA ALA A 360 -45.60 -61.87 40.20
C ALA A 360 -46.89 -61.43 39.49
N GLY A 361 -46.80 -61.11 38.19
CA GLY A 361 -47.94 -60.82 37.33
C GLY A 361 -48.82 -62.05 37.10
N ARG A 362 -48.20 -63.23 36.91
CA ARG A 362 -48.89 -64.52 36.79
C ARG A 362 -49.54 -64.95 38.09
N GLU A 363 -48.86 -64.80 39.22
CA GLU A 363 -49.45 -65.07 40.55
C GLU A 363 -50.65 -64.15 40.82
N ARG A 364 -50.57 -62.87 40.45
CA ARG A 364 -51.69 -61.93 40.57
C ARG A 364 -52.82 -62.19 39.58
N SER A 365 -52.54 -62.72 38.39
CA SER A 365 -53.60 -63.15 37.46
C SER A 365 -54.28 -64.42 37.94
N GLU A 366 -53.54 -65.37 38.53
CA GLU A 366 -54.08 -66.58 39.15
C GLU A 366 -54.90 -66.25 40.40
N GLU A 367 -54.48 -65.29 41.22
CA GLU A 367 -55.29 -64.77 42.34
C GLU A 367 -56.55 -64.04 41.88
N ARG A 368 -56.48 -63.31 40.75
CA ARG A 368 -57.66 -62.66 40.14
C ARG A 368 -58.61 -63.65 39.50
N GLU A 369 -58.11 -64.73 38.90
CA GLU A 369 -58.91 -65.83 38.39
C GLU A 369 -59.54 -66.64 39.53
N LEU A 370 -58.82 -66.89 40.62
CA LEU A 370 -59.37 -67.48 41.84
C LEU A 370 -60.41 -66.56 42.51
N ALA A 371 -60.22 -65.24 42.49
CA ALA A 371 -61.20 -64.27 42.96
C ALA A 371 -62.42 -64.16 42.03
N GLN A 372 -62.24 -64.28 40.71
CA GLN A 372 -63.32 -64.34 39.72
C GLN A 372 -64.11 -65.65 39.82
N VAL A 373 -63.45 -66.79 40.04
CA VAL A 373 -64.12 -68.08 40.25
C VAL A 373 -64.85 -68.09 41.60
N ARG A 374 -64.29 -67.49 42.65
CA ARG A 374 -65.01 -67.29 43.94
C ARG A 374 -66.16 -66.28 43.81
N GLY A 375 -65.99 -65.23 43.01
CA GLY A 375 -67.04 -64.26 42.69
C GLY A 375 -68.19 -64.90 41.91
N ALA A 376 -67.87 -65.67 40.86
CA ALA A 376 -68.83 -66.43 40.06
C ALA A 376 -69.49 -67.56 40.86
N ALA A 377 -68.79 -68.19 41.80
CA ALA A 377 -69.38 -69.18 42.71
C ALA A 377 -70.34 -68.53 43.72
N LEU A 378 -70.00 -67.35 44.26
CA LEU A 378 -70.89 -66.58 45.15
C LEU A 378 -72.08 -65.97 44.39
N GLU A 379 -71.91 -65.60 43.12
CA GLU A 379 -73.00 -65.18 42.24
C GLU A 379 -73.88 -66.36 41.84
N ALA A 380 -73.33 -67.53 41.53
CA ALA A 380 -74.10 -68.76 41.32
C ALA A 380 -74.83 -69.22 42.58
N GLU A 381 -74.26 -69.03 43.78
CA GLU A 381 -74.91 -69.32 45.06
C GLU A 381 -76.02 -68.29 45.38
N ARG A 382 -75.82 -67.01 45.02
CA ARG A 382 -76.84 -65.96 45.08
C ARG A 382 -77.95 -66.16 44.05
N GLU A 383 -77.63 -66.67 42.87
CA GLU A 383 -78.59 -67.02 41.82
C GLU A 383 -79.34 -68.31 42.18
N ALA A 384 -78.69 -69.28 42.82
CA ALA A 384 -79.35 -70.49 43.34
C ALA A 384 -80.26 -70.14 44.52
N THR A 385 -79.85 -69.27 45.45
CA THR A 385 -80.75 -68.78 46.52
C THR A 385 -81.80 -67.82 46.00
N ALA A 386 -81.55 -67.07 44.93
CA ALA A 386 -82.56 -66.24 44.26
C ALA A 386 -83.56 -67.12 43.51
N LEU A 387 -83.14 -68.15 42.79
CA LEU A 387 -84.00 -69.14 42.14
C LEU A 387 -84.77 -69.98 43.15
N GLN A 388 -84.19 -70.30 44.30
CA GLN A 388 -84.87 -71.00 45.40
C GLN A 388 -85.86 -70.08 46.12
N ARG A 389 -85.57 -68.78 46.27
CA ARG A 389 -86.54 -67.76 46.72
C ARG A 389 -87.61 -67.51 45.67
N ARG A 390 -87.29 -67.58 44.38
CA ARG A 390 -88.22 -67.41 43.26
C ARG A 390 -89.12 -68.62 43.10
N LEU A 391 -88.63 -69.84 43.30
CA LEU A 391 -89.42 -71.08 43.41
C LEU A 391 -90.24 -71.15 44.70
N LEU A 392 -89.75 -70.58 45.82
CA LEU A 392 -90.54 -70.42 47.04
C LEU A 392 -91.57 -69.29 46.92
N GLN A 393 -91.29 -68.23 46.15
CA GLN A 393 -92.27 -67.19 45.81
C GLN A 393 -93.26 -67.69 44.77
N GLU A 394 -92.85 -68.48 43.78
CA GLU A 394 -93.69 -69.06 42.74
C GLU A 394 -94.53 -70.20 43.30
N SER A 395 -94.02 -71.02 44.21
CA SER A 395 -94.87 -71.97 44.96
C SER A 395 -95.78 -71.26 45.97
N ARG A 396 -95.41 -70.09 46.49
CA ARG A 396 -96.31 -69.24 47.30
C ARG A 396 -97.32 -68.47 46.46
N THR A 397 -97.00 -68.06 45.23
CA THR A 397 -97.95 -67.42 44.31
C THR A 397 -98.80 -68.45 43.62
N VAL A 398 -98.34 -69.69 43.38
CA VAL A 398 -99.13 -70.84 42.91
C VAL A 398 -99.98 -71.42 44.05
N ALA A 399 -99.52 -71.41 45.31
CA ALA A 399 -100.37 -71.73 46.46
C ALA A 399 -101.35 -70.60 46.80
N ALA A 400 -100.98 -69.33 46.59
CA ALA A 400 -101.87 -68.18 46.74
C ALA A 400 -102.80 -67.99 45.55
N THR A 401 -102.44 -68.38 44.32
CA THR A 401 -103.35 -68.47 43.17
C THR A 401 -104.18 -69.73 43.24
N ALA A 402 -103.71 -70.86 43.75
CA ALA A 402 -104.57 -72.02 44.02
C ALA A 402 -105.53 -71.77 45.21
N GLN A 403 -105.13 -71.02 46.26
CA GLN A 403 -106.03 -70.57 47.33
C GLN A 403 -106.92 -69.40 46.92
N ALA A 404 -106.47 -68.54 46.00
CA ALA A 404 -107.30 -67.51 45.37
C ALA A 404 -108.22 -68.11 44.32
N GLU A 405 -107.88 -69.21 43.65
CA GLU A 405 -108.70 -69.97 42.71
C GLU A 405 -109.64 -70.92 43.43
N LEU A 406 -109.31 -71.41 44.64
CA LEU A 406 -110.27 -72.07 45.54
C LEU A 406 -111.20 -71.08 46.24
N ARG A 407 -110.74 -69.83 46.51
CA ARG A 407 -111.60 -68.75 47.00
C ARG A 407 -112.41 -68.12 45.87
N VAL A 408 -111.88 -68.04 44.66
CA VAL A 408 -112.60 -67.63 43.44
C VAL A 408 -113.46 -68.77 42.94
N GLU A 409 -113.16 -70.06 43.13
CA GLU A 409 -114.10 -71.18 42.87
C GLU A 409 -115.16 -71.29 43.96
N ARG A 410 -114.86 -70.97 45.24
CA ARG A 410 -115.90 -70.96 46.30
C ARG A 410 -116.77 -69.72 46.20
N VAL A 411 -116.20 -68.56 45.85
CA VAL A 411 -116.94 -67.34 45.53
C VAL A 411 -117.59 -67.47 44.15
N ALA A 412 -117.04 -68.17 43.17
CA ALA A 412 -117.65 -68.45 41.86
C ALA A 412 -118.60 -69.64 41.87
N ARG A 413 -118.54 -70.58 42.82
CA ARG A 413 -119.61 -71.57 43.04
C ARG A 413 -120.71 -71.00 43.93
N ALA A 414 -120.40 -70.07 44.85
CA ALA A 414 -121.41 -69.29 45.57
C ALA A 414 -122.05 -68.20 44.70
N THR A 415 -121.29 -67.58 43.78
CA THR A 415 -121.81 -66.64 42.79
C THR A 415 -122.32 -67.34 41.53
N LEU A 416 -121.91 -68.55 41.13
CA LEU A 416 -122.65 -69.35 40.14
C LEU A 416 -123.88 -70.02 40.75
N ALA A 417 -123.92 -70.39 42.05
CA ALA A 417 -125.16 -70.86 42.67
C ALA A 417 -126.14 -69.71 42.92
N ALA A 418 -125.63 -68.51 43.29
CA ALA A 418 -126.42 -67.30 43.34
C ALA A 418 -126.78 -66.79 41.93
N GLN A 419 -125.91 -66.90 40.92
CA GLN A 419 -126.19 -66.54 39.52
C GLN A 419 -126.97 -67.63 38.78
N LEU A 420 -127.03 -68.89 39.21
CA LEU A 420 -127.96 -69.92 38.71
C LEU A 420 -129.29 -69.86 39.45
N ALA A 421 -129.36 -69.38 40.69
CA ALA A 421 -130.62 -69.04 41.35
C ALA A 421 -131.19 -67.70 40.82
N GLU A 422 -130.32 -66.75 40.51
CA GLU A 422 -130.64 -65.48 39.85
C GLU A 422 -130.89 -65.70 38.35
N GLU A 423 -130.19 -66.59 37.64
CA GLU A 423 -130.49 -67.00 36.25
C GLU A 423 -131.68 -67.95 36.18
N ARG A 424 -132.05 -68.71 37.21
CA ARG A 424 -133.34 -69.41 37.25
C ARG A 424 -134.48 -68.44 37.58
N ARG A 425 -134.22 -67.38 38.34
CA ARG A 425 -135.15 -66.25 38.51
C ARG A 425 -135.20 -65.32 37.30
N ARG A 426 -134.10 -65.15 36.56
CA ARG A 426 -133.99 -64.34 35.33
C ARG A 426 -134.29 -65.13 34.08
N ARG A 427 -134.22 -66.47 34.06
CA ARG A 427 -134.81 -67.34 33.02
C ARG A 427 -136.25 -67.68 33.37
N GLY A 428 -136.65 -67.73 34.63
CA GLY A 428 -138.07 -67.70 35.01
C GLY A 428 -138.71 -66.35 34.67
N ALA A 429 -138.02 -65.23 34.88
CA ALA A 429 -138.47 -63.89 34.48
C ALA A 429 -138.22 -63.57 33.00
N ALA A 430 -137.25 -64.21 32.32
CA ALA A 430 -137.02 -64.08 30.88
C ALA A 430 -137.70 -65.17 30.03
N GLU A 431 -138.21 -66.25 30.61
CA GLU A 431 -139.27 -67.08 30.02
C GLU A 431 -140.61 -66.41 30.30
N SER A 432 -140.85 -65.83 31.47
CA SER A 432 -142.03 -64.98 31.67
C SER A 432 -141.98 -63.68 30.82
N GLN A 433 -140.80 -63.12 30.49
CA GLN A 433 -140.60 -62.04 29.51
C GLN A 433 -140.34 -62.53 28.07
N ARG A 434 -140.13 -63.83 27.81
CA ARG A 434 -140.19 -64.41 26.46
C ARG A 434 -141.57 -64.98 26.15
N ASP A 435 -142.41 -65.20 27.14
CA ASP A 435 -143.83 -65.54 27.00
C ASP A 435 -144.66 -64.26 27.01
N GLN A 436 -144.33 -63.26 27.84
CA GLN A 436 -144.84 -61.89 27.68
C GLN A 436 -144.18 -61.16 26.51
N GLY A 437 -142.99 -61.57 26.07
CA GLY A 437 -142.28 -61.04 24.91
C GLY A 437 -142.56 -61.80 23.61
N ALA A 438 -143.02 -63.05 23.65
CA ALA A 438 -143.65 -63.73 22.53
C ALA A 438 -145.13 -63.34 22.44
N ALA A 439 -145.79 -63.00 23.54
CA ALA A 439 -147.06 -62.27 23.51
C ALA A 439 -146.85 -60.85 23.00
N ALA A 440 -145.84 -60.10 23.47
CA ALA A 440 -145.56 -58.75 22.98
C ALA A 440 -144.87 -58.71 21.62
N ALA A 441 -144.19 -59.77 21.17
CA ALA A 441 -143.70 -59.93 19.80
C ALA A 441 -144.74 -60.59 18.89
N SER A 442 -145.74 -61.30 19.42
CA SER A 442 -146.98 -61.64 18.73
C SER A 442 -147.90 -60.42 18.65
N ASP A 443 -147.84 -59.49 19.59
CA ASP A 443 -148.60 -58.23 19.62
C ASP A 443 -147.85 -57.12 18.89
N LEU A 444 -146.52 -57.18 18.78
CA LEU A 444 -145.70 -56.33 17.90
C LEU A 444 -145.57 -56.92 16.50
N LYS A 445 -145.71 -58.25 16.31
CA LYS A 445 -145.93 -58.86 15.01
C LYS A 445 -147.38 -58.72 14.59
N ALA A 446 -148.37 -58.80 15.47
CA ALA A 446 -149.76 -58.41 15.17
C ALA A 446 -149.94 -56.90 15.13
N SER A 447 -149.08 -56.07 15.72
CA SER A 447 -149.07 -54.60 15.52
C SER A 447 -148.19 -54.19 14.36
N ALA A 448 -147.24 -54.99 13.89
CA ALA A 448 -146.48 -54.79 12.65
C ALA A 448 -147.19 -55.42 11.46
N ASP A 449 -147.97 -56.48 11.67
CA ASP A 449 -148.91 -57.08 10.73
C ASP A 449 -150.24 -56.34 10.78
N ALA A 450 -150.67 -55.71 11.88
CA ALA A 450 -151.72 -54.68 11.86
C ALA A 450 -151.20 -53.31 11.44
N ALA A 451 -149.90 -53.00 11.51
CA ALA A 451 -149.33 -51.82 10.85
C ALA A 451 -148.99 -52.10 9.38
N ARG A 452 -148.78 -53.37 8.97
CA ARG A 452 -148.74 -53.80 7.57
C ARG A 452 -150.12 -54.01 7.01
N GLU A 453 -151.13 -54.46 7.76
CA GLU A 453 -152.54 -54.50 7.35
C GLU A 453 -153.17 -53.13 7.48
N ARG A 454 -152.69 -52.21 8.34
CA ARG A 454 -153.03 -50.78 8.27
C ARG A 454 -152.18 -50.05 7.25
N ALA A 455 -151.00 -50.53 6.83
CA ALA A 455 -150.25 -50.00 5.69
C ALA A 455 -150.67 -50.62 4.36
N GLN A 456 -151.28 -51.81 4.35
CA GLN A 456 -151.94 -52.51 3.24
C GLN A 456 -153.44 -52.23 3.22
N SER A 457 -154.06 -51.76 4.32
CA SER A 457 -155.34 -51.05 4.36
C SER A 457 -155.16 -49.55 4.31
N ALA A 458 -153.94 -49.00 4.38
CA ALA A 458 -153.66 -47.60 4.00
C ALA A 458 -153.02 -47.51 2.62
N GLU A 459 -152.44 -48.58 2.08
CA GLU A 459 -152.27 -48.83 0.64
C GLU A 459 -153.60 -49.27 0.06
N GLY A 460 -154.35 -50.15 0.71
CA GLY A 460 -155.72 -50.51 0.34
C GLY A 460 -156.70 -49.36 0.54
N ALA A 461 -156.51 -48.45 1.50
CA ALA A 461 -157.24 -47.19 1.60
C ALA A 461 -156.56 -46.06 0.83
N ARG A 462 -155.32 -46.17 0.35
CA ARG A 462 -154.76 -45.26 -0.69
C ARG A 462 -155.17 -45.69 -2.07
N ASP A 463 -155.40 -46.97 -2.30
CA ASP A 463 -155.87 -47.61 -3.52
C ASP A 463 -157.38 -47.58 -3.54
N ALA A 464 -158.06 -47.64 -2.38
CA ALA A 464 -159.46 -47.28 -2.22
C ALA A 464 -159.66 -45.77 -2.12
N LEU A 465 -158.72 -44.94 -1.63
CA LEU A 465 -158.76 -43.47 -1.81
C LEU A 465 -158.29 -43.05 -3.19
N ALA A 466 -157.54 -43.87 -3.95
CA ALA A 466 -157.19 -43.63 -5.34
C ALA A 466 -158.28 -44.19 -6.26
N ALA A 467 -158.96 -45.27 -5.87
CA ALA A 467 -160.19 -45.75 -6.47
C ALA A 467 -161.37 -44.87 -6.08
N ASP A 468 -161.40 -44.25 -4.90
CA ASP A 468 -162.37 -43.24 -4.46
C ASP A 468 -161.96 -41.84 -4.88
N LEU A 469 -160.69 -41.53 -5.20
CA LEU A 469 -160.33 -40.34 -5.97
C LEU A 469 -160.61 -40.56 -7.44
N ALA A 470 -160.51 -41.79 -7.96
CA ALA A 470 -160.93 -42.12 -9.31
C ALA A 470 -162.45 -42.27 -9.40
N ALA A 471 -163.14 -42.65 -8.33
CA ALA A 471 -164.60 -42.69 -8.21
C ALA A 471 -165.17 -41.34 -7.80
N ALA A 472 -164.42 -40.50 -7.08
CA ALA A 472 -164.70 -39.09 -6.84
C ALA A 472 -164.28 -38.24 -8.03
N ARG A 473 -163.31 -38.62 -8.86
CA ARG A 473 -163.10 -38.02 -10.19
C ARG A 473 -164.16 -38.48 -11.17
N ARG A 474 -164.65 -39.73 -11.08
CA ARG A 474 -165.85 -40.22 -11.78
C ARG A 474 -167.15 -39.60 -11.24
N ARG A 475 -167.23 -39.25 -9.95
CA ARG A 475 -168.34 -38.51 -9.33
C ARG A 475 -168.19 -37.01 -9.43
N LEU A 476 -167.00 -36.47 -9.66
CA LEU A 476 -166.78 -35.07 -10.04
C LEU A 476 -167.10 -34.92 -11.53
N THR A 477 -166.80 -35.91 -12.38
CA THR A 477 -167.35 -35.97 -13.75
C THR A 477 -168.84 -36.34 -13.78
N ALA A 478 -169.39 -37.04 -12.78
CA ALA A 478 -170.84 -37.25 -12.64
C ALA A 478 -171.59 -36.15 -11.86
N LEU A 479 -170.91 -35.29 -11.09
CA LEU A 479 -171.44 -34.06 -10.48
C LEU A 479 -171.17 -32.84 -11.36
N GLU A 480 -170.23 -32.91 -12.29
CA GLU A 480 -170.20 -32.11 -13.52
C GLU A 480 -171.30 -32.57 -14.49
N ALA A 481 -171.82 -33.79 -14.35
CA ALA A 481 -173.12 -34.13 -14.93
C ALA A 481 -174.33 -33.60 -14.10
N ALA A 482 -174.17 -33.17 -12.84
CA ALA A 482 -175.30 -32.80 -11.96
C ALA A 482 -175.25 -31.41 -11.30
N ARG A 483 -174.31 -30.53 -11.69
CA ARG A 483 -174.57 -29.07 -11.76
C ARG A 483 -175.35 -28.71 -13.05
N GLN A 484 -175.96 -29.71 -13.66
CA GLN A 484 -177.23 -29.64 -14.37
C GLN A 484 -178.24 -30.60 -13.71
N ILE A 485 -178.52 -30.41 -12.42
CA ILE A 485 -179.90 -30.63 -11.96
C ILE A 485 -180.34 -29.34 -11.26
N HIS A 486 -180.69 -28.35 -12.10
CA HIS A 486 -181.48 -27.14 -11.83
C HIS A 486 -180.86 -25.92 -11.10
N PRO A 487 -181.32 -24.70 -11.45
CA PRO A 487 -180.58 -23.42 -11.41
C PRO A 487 -180.67 -22.74 -10.04
N PRO A 488 -179.93 -21.64 -9.79
CA PRO A 488 -180.59 -20.33 -9.85
C PRO A 488 -179.70 -19.12 -10.20
N VAL A 489 -180.37 -18.03 -10.55
CA VAL A 489 -179.84 -16.69 -10.76
C VAL A 489 -179.61 -15.96 -9.41
N ALA A 490 -178.43 -15.34 -9.30
CA ALA A 490 -177.96 -14.13 -8.58
C ALA A 490 -178.47 -13.71 -7.17
N LEU A 491 -177.55 -13.39 -6.22
CA LEU A 491 -176.99 -12.03 -5.92
C LEU A 491 -176.03 -11.98 -4.68
N ALA A 492 -174.99 -11.11 -4.80
CA ALA A 492 -174.20 -10.35 -3.79
C ALA A 492 -173.03 -10.94 -2.92
N THR A 493 -171.99 -10.09 -2.72
CA THR A 493 -170.53 -10.15 -2.29
C THR A 493 -170.22 -10.06 -0.76
N PRO A 494 -168.96 -9.85 -0.20
CA PRO A 494 -167.53 -9.89 -0.66
C PRO A 494 -166.42 -10.55 0.29
N SER A 495 -165.14 -10.64 -0.21
CA SER A 495 -163.78 -10.41 0.45
C SER A 495 -163.17 -11.41 1.48
N VAL A 496 -161.86 -11.79 1.61
CA VAL A 496 -160.51 -11.43 1.06
C VAL A 496 -159.41 -12.45 1.53
N ASP A 497 -158.36 -12.66 0.70
CA ASP A 497 -156.91 -12.99 0.86
C ASP A 497 -156.31 -13.85 2.02
N ALA A 498 -155.08 -14.40 1.95
CA ALA A 498 -154.11 -14.81 0.91
C ALA A 498 -152.81 -15.28 1.63
N ALA A 499 -151.97 -16.03 0.91
CA ALA A 499 -150.50 -15.92 0.88
C ALA A 499 -149.59 -16.45 2.03
N ALA A 500 -148.84 -17.52 1.71
CA ALA A 500 -147.40 -17.48 1.36
C ALA A 500 -146.25 -17.85 2.35
N LEU A 501 -145.31 -18.67 1.81
CA LEU A 501 -143.82 -18.52 1.76
C LEU A 501 -142.88 -18.96 2.94
N ALA A 502 -141.98 -19.92 2.60
CA ALA A 502 -140.50 -19.77 2.47
C ALA A 502 -139.46 -20.00 3.62
N ARG A 503 -138.42 -20.80 3.26
CA ARG A 503 -136.95 -20.61 3.37
C ARG A 503 -136.19 -20.65 4.73
N ARG A 504 -135.19 -21.56 4.76
CA ARG A 504 -133.70 -21.38 4.85
C ARG A 504 -133.07 -20.54 6.01
N ALA A 505 -132.00 -21.12 6.59
CA ALA A 505 -130.79 -20.51 7.18
C ALA A 505 -130.71 -20.29 8.71
N ILE A 506 -129.44 -20.18 9.17
CA ILE A 506 -128.89 -19.63 10.43
C ILE A 506 -128.65 -20.72 11.51
N ALA A 507 -127.42 -21.17 11.78
CA ALA A 507 -126.16 -20.52 12.22
C ALA A 507 -125.96 -20.61 13.75
N LEU A 508 -124.67 -20.51 14.12
CA LEU A 508 -124.10 -20.27 15.45
C LEU A 508 -123.66 -21.52 16.24
N GLY A 509 -122.35 -21.76 16.23
CA GLY A 509 -121.67 -22.07 17.49
C GLY A 509 -121.84 -20.91 18.48
N PRO A 510 -121.51 -21.07 19.78
CA PRO A 510 -120.08 -21.04 20.11
C PRO A 510 -119.65 -21.84 21.37
N ALA A 511 -118.33 -21.98 21.48
CA ALA A 511 -117.49 -21.71 22.65
C ALA A 511 -117.66 -22.46 24.01
N ARG A 512 -116.51 -23.06 24.38
CA ARG A 512 -115.71 -22.86 25.61
C ARG A 512 -116.00 -23.65 26.89
N GLY A 513 -114.94 -24.39 27.29
CA GLY A 513 -114.49 -24.63 28.66
C GLY A 513 -115.15 -25.84 29.33
N LYS A 514 -114.51 -26.65 30.17
CA LYS A 514 -113.20 -26.62 30.85
C LYS A 514 -113.10 -27.98 31.59
N VAL A 515 -111.88 -28.51 31.83
CA VAL A 515 -111.50 -29.41 32.96
C VAL A 515 -112.10 -30.86 32.85
N ASP A 516 -111.39 -31.99 32.88
CA ASP A 516 -110.03 -32.39 33.21
C ASP A 516 -109.62 -33.56 32.28
N ALA A 517 -108.42 -33.50 31.73
CA ALA A 517 -107.92 -34.48 30.77
C ALA A 517 -107.42 -35.75 31.46
N GLY A 518 -108.00 -36.87 31.07
CA GLY A 518 -107.52 -38.20 31.42
C GLY A 518 -106.32 -38.64 30.60
N GLN A 519 -105.59 -39.58 31.23
CA GLN A 519 -104.93 -40.74 30.62
C GLN A 519 -103.83 -40.46 29.58
N ALA A 520 -102.61 -40.98 29.71
CA ALA A 520 -102.01 -41.88 30.69
C ALA A 520 -100.49 -41.61 30.66
N ASP A 521 -99.88 -41.61 31.84
CA ASP A 521 -98.58 -41.00 32.16
C ASP A 521 -97.39 -41.76 31.52
N PRO A 522 -96.31 -41.05 31.10
CA PRO A 522 -95.38 -41.46 30.05
C PRO A 522 -93.99 -41.85 30.57
N ALA A 523 -93.55 -43.06 30.24
CA ALA A 523 -92.17 -43.53 30.41
C ALA A 523 -91.26 -43.20 29.20
N ARG A 524 -91.35 -41.99 28.63
CA ARG A 524 -90.46 -41.52 27.55
C ARG A 524 -90.30 -40.00 27.60
N LEU A 525 -89.13 -39.51 28.00
CA LEU A 525 -88.34 -38.46 27.34
C LEU A 525 -87.19 -37.95 28.22
N ARG A 526 -86.01 -38.56 28.09
CA ARG A 526 -84.76 -37.82 27.84
C ARG A 526 -83.67 -38.76 27.33
N LEU A 527 -83.90 -39.20 26.10
CA LEU A 527 -82.87 -39.50 25.10
C LEU A 527 -82.60 -38.18 24.34
N HIS A 528 -81.39 -38.07 23.78
CA HIS A 528 -80.95 -37.12 22.73
C HIS A 528 -80.01 -35.99 23.12
N LEU A 529 -78.82 -36.31 23.65
CA LEU A 529 -77.58 -35.58 23.35
C LEU A 529 -76.39 -36.40 23.88
N ASP A 530 -75.85 -37.31 23.06
CA ASP A 530 -74.45 -37.80 23.12
C ASP A 530 -74.16 -38.97 22.14
N ALA A 531 -75.09 -39.26 21.22
CA ALA A 531 -74.86 -40.12 20.05
C ALA A 531 -74.14 -39.38 18.88
N ALA A 532 -73.32 -38.35 19.16
CA ALA A 532 -72.65 -37.52 18.13
C ALA A 532 -71.12 -37.42 18.26
N ALA A 533 -70.47 -38.08 19.23
CA ALA A 533 -69.01 -37.95 19.41
C ALA A 533 -68.17 -39.11 18.82
N ALA A 534 -68.79 -40.18 18.33
CA ALA A 534 -68.09 -41.36 17.81
C ALA A 534 -67.72 -41.31 16.32
N ALA A 535 -68.15 -40.29 15.58
CA ALA A 535 -67.97 -40.20 14.12
C ALA A 535 -66.83 -39.26 13.66
N LEU A 536 -66.00 -38.74 14.58
CA LEU A 536 -64.98 -37.70 14.27
C LEU A 536 -63.53 -38.05 14.66
N ARG A 537 -63.22 -39.29 15.06
CA ARG A 537 -61.83 -39.73 15.32
C ARG A 537 -61.29 -40.80 14.38
N ALA A 538 -61.99 -41.09 13.29
CA ALA A 538 -61.61 -42.10 12.30
C ALA A 538 -61.15 -41.51 10.94
N ARG A 539 -60.59 -40.28 10.91
CA ARG A 539 -60.25 -39.65 9.62
C ARG A 539 -59.11 -38.63 9.69
N MET A 540 -57.92 -39.06 10.08
CA MET A 540 -56.74 -39.09 9.19
C MET A 540 -55.44 -39.18 10.01
N PRO A 541 -54.53 -40.04 9.56
CA PRO A 541 -53.15 -40.18 10.02
C PRO A 541 -52.19 -39.26 9.26
N GLU A 542 -50.90 -39.40 9.57
CA GLU A 542 -49.69 -38.90 8.90
C GLU A 542 -49.18 -37.52 9.31
N LEU A 543 -48.20 -37.52 10.23
CA LEU A 543 -46.77 -37.33 9.90
C LEU A 543 -45.94 -37.35 11.20
N GLY A 544 -45.06 -38.33 11.34
CA GLY A 544 -44.07 -38.44 12.43
C GLY A 544 -44.04 -39.81 13.07
#